data_AF-A0A564Q7G4-F1
#
_entry.id   AF-A0A564Q7G4-F1
#
_cell.length_a   1.000
_cell.length_b   1.000
_cell.length_c   1.000
_cell.angle_alpha   90.00
_cell.angle_beta   90.00
_cell.angle_gamma   90.00
#
_symmetry.space_group_name_H-M   'P 1'
#
loop_
_entity.id
_entity.type
_entity.pdbx_description
1 polymer ?
#
loop_
_entity_poly.entity_id
_entity_poly.type
_entity_poly.pdbx_seq_one_letter_code
_entity_poly.pdbx_strand_id
1 'polypeptide(L)'
;MIAIFSLAQESVAIAEKVKRVLLAEGFDAELICSELISCEGGKKVKSVYRAIKENFKQKKNIVAVLPMGVVVRAIEPKKKTEDPWVVCIDENGKWVIPVLNGHRGANKFAELIAAGISAQAVITTFKMMNERE
;
A
#
# COMPACT_ATOMS: atom_id res chain seq x y z
N MET A 1 9.74 1.21 8.00
CA MET A 1 9.64 1.73 6.64
C MET A 1 8.58 1.01 5.81
N ILE A 2 7.53 1.72 5.43
CA ILE A 2 6.46 1.33 4.50
C ILE A 2 6.74 2.00 3.15
N ALA A 3 6.66 1.26 2.05
CA ALA A 3 6.86 1.80 0.71
C ALA A 3 5.50 2.16 0.07
N ILE A 4 5.31 3.43 -0.26
CA ILE A 4 4.12 3.93 -0.94
C ILE A 4 4.47 4.14 -2.41
N PHE A 5 3.70 3.55 -3.33
CA PHE A 5 3.96 3.67 -4.77
C PHE A 5 2.88 4.49 -5.48
N SER A 6 3.32 5.35 -6.39
CA SER A 6 2.46 6.06 -7.34
C SER A 6 3.00 5.91 -8.76
N LEU A 7 2.11 5.67 -9.73
CA LEU A 7 2.47 5.47 -11.13
C LEU A 7 1.90 6.55 -12.07
N ALA A 8 0.85 7.25 -11.66
CA ALA A 8 0.20 8.31 -12.44
C ALA A 8 0.29 9.66 -11.70
N GLN A 9 0.15 10.76 -12.43
CA GLN A 9 0.25 12.10 -11.82
C GLN A 9 -0.93 12.36 -10.88
N GLU A 10 -2.10 11.87 -11.27
CA GLU A 10 -3.39 11.99 -10.59
C GLU A 10 -3.37 11.27 -9.23
N SER A 11 -2.64 10.17 -9.11
CA SER A 11 -2.53 9.39 -7.87
C SER A 11 -1.57 9.98 -6.83
N VAL A 12 -0.77 10.99 -7.19
CA VAL A 12 0.27 11.55 -6.30
C VAL A 12 -0.33 12.20 -5.06
N ALA A 13 -1.39 13.01 -5.21
CA ALA A 13 -2.01 13.69 -4.09
C ALA A 13 -2.55 12.71 -3.05
N ILE A 14 -3.13 11.59 -3.50
CA ILE A 14 -3.57 10.49 -2.63
C ILE A 14 -2.37 9.84 -1.94
N ALA A 15 -1.30 9.52 -2.67
CA ALA A 15 -0.11 8.89 -2.11
C ALA A 15 0.57 9.78 -1.04
N GLU A 16 0.61 11.10 -1.25
CA GLU A 16 1.10 12.08 -0.27
C GLU A 16 0.18 12.18 0.96
N LYS A 17 -1.15 12.14 0.77
CA LYS A 17 -2.11 12.08 1.87
C LYS A 17 -1.91 10.81 2.70
N VAL A 18 -1.75 9.65 2.07
CA VAL A 18 -1.41 8.39 2.75
C VAL A 18 -0.11 8.53 3.53
N LYS A 19 0.94 9.10 2.95
CA LYS A 19 2.22 9.32 3.66
C LYS A 19 2.02 10.12 4.93
N ARG A 20 1.25 11.21 4.87
CA ARG A 20 0.93 12.05 6.05
C ARG A 20 0.17 11.27 7.12
N VAL A 21 -0.85 10.50 6.73
CA VAL A 21 -1.62 9.65 7.66
C VAL A 21 -0.69 8.65 8.35
N LEU A 22 0.14 7.95 7.59
CA LEU A 22 1.06 6.96 8.14
C LEU A 22 2.08 7.58 9.10
N LEU A 23 2.64 8.74 8.77
CA LEU A 23 3.55 9.47 9.66
C LEU A 23 2.86 9.92 10.96
N ALA A 24 1.61 10.39 10.89
CA ALA A 24 0.84 10.79 12.07
C ALA A 24 0.54 9.61 13.00
N GLU A 25 0.35 8.42 12.44
CA GLU A 25 0.17 7.16 13.17
C GLU A 25 1.50 6.52 13.65
N GLY A 26 2.62 7.22 13.49
CA GLY A 26 3.93 6.78 13.96
C GLY A 26 4.63 5.76 13.04
N PHE A 27 4.12 5.52 11.84
CA PHE A 27 4.79 4.69 10.85
C PHE A 27 5.82 5.48 10.05
N ASP A 28 7.02 4.93 9.93
CA ASP A 28 8.00 5.39 8.94
C ASP A 28 7.57 4.95 7.52
N ALA A 29 7.46 5.90 6.59
CA ALA A 29 6.99 5.67 5.23
C ALA A 29 7.73 6.50 4.16
N GLU A 30 8.09 5.85 3.06
CA GLU A 30 8.76 6.44 1.90
C GLU A 30 7.82 6.42 0.69
N LEU A 31 7.67 7.58 0.03
CA LEU A 31 6.95 7.68 -1.24
C LEU A 31 7.91 7.40 -2.39
N ILE A 32 7.53 6.50 -3.29
CA ILE A 32 8.27 6.08 -4.47
C ILE A 32 7.39 6.31 -5.69
N CYS A 33 7.90 7.11 -6.63
CA CYS A 33 7.15 7.59 -7.79
C CYS A 33 7.87 7.20 -9.07
N SER A 34 7.13 6.99 -10.16
CA SER A 34 7.72 6.98 -11.49
C SER A 34 8.54 8.25 -11.73
N GLU A 35 9.65 8.13 -12.44
CA GLU A 35 10.46 9.30 -12.85
C GLU A 35 9.72 10.21 -13.84
N LEU A 36 8.66 9.71 -14.46
CA LEU A 36 7.86 10.44 -15.46
C LEU A 36 6.77 11.34 -14.84
N ILE A 37 6.59 11.32 -13.51
CA ILE A 37 5.57 12.12 -12.81
C ILE A 37 6.22 13.09 -11.82
N SER A 38 5.60 14.25 -11.61
CA SER A 38 5.96 15.18 -10.54
C SER A 38 5.41 14.66 -9.21
N CYS A 39 6.27 14.62 -8.18
CA CYS A 39 5.93 14.10 -6.86
C CYS A 39 7.04 14.56 -5.91
N GLU A 40 6.70 15.44 -4.98
CA GLU A 40 7.64 16.11 -4.08
C GLU A 40 8.06 15.18 -2.93
N GLY A 41 9.35 15.21 -2.60
CA GLY A 41 9.88 14.41 -1.49
C GLY A 41 9.73 12.88 -1.66
N GLY A 42 9.41 12.43 -2.87
CA GLY A 42 9.33 11.02 -3.24
C GLY A 42 10.54 10.57 -4.06
N LYS A 43 11.03 9.36 -3.78
CA LYS A 43 12.11 8.73 -4.53
C LYS A 43 11.64 8.40 -5.95
N LYS A 44 12.35 8.91 -6.96
CA LYS A 44 12.05 8.64 -8.37
C LYS A 44 12.65 7.30 -8.81
N VAL A 45 11.90 6.53 -9.59
CA VAL A 45 12.35 5.25 -10.16
C VAL A 45 11.97 5.10 -11.62
N LYS A 46 12.86 4.48 -12.40
CA LYS A 46 12.62 4.09 -13.81
C LYS A 46 11.50 3.08 -13.98
N SER A 47 11.34 2.18 -13.01
CA SER A 47 10.34 1.11 -13.07
C SER A 47 9.71 0.89 -11.71
N VAL A 48 8.47 1.36 -11.56
CA VAL A 48 7.66 1.12 -10.36
C VAL A 48 7.45 -0.37 -10.13
N TYR A 49 7.24 -1.15 -11.20
CA TYR A 49 7.13 -2.61 -11.12
C TYR A 49 8.35 -3.27 -10.47
N ARG A 50 9.57 -2.93 -10.94
CA ARG A 50 10.80 -3.48 -10.33
C ARG A 50 10.98 -3.01 -8.89
N ALA A 51 10.67 -1.74 -8.61
CA ALA A 51 10.75 -1.20 -7.27
C ALA A 51 9.78 -1.89 -6.29
N ILE A 52 8.55 -2.20 -6.70
CA ILE A 52 7.60 -3.00 -5.90
C ILE A 52 8.20 -4.38 -5.63
N LYS A 53 8.70 -5.05 -6.67
CA LYS A 53 9.31 -6.38 -6.55
C LYS A 53 10.49 -6.40 -5.57
N GLU A 54 11.36 -5.40 -5.63
CA GLU A 54 12.51 -5.27 -4.73
C GLU A 54 12.08 -4.98 -3.28
N ASN A 55 11.17 -4.04 -3.06
CA ASN A 55 10.67 -3.72 -1.71
C ASN A 55 9.90 -4.90 -1.10
N PHE A 56 9.15 -5.65 -1.90
CA PHE A 56 8.49 -6.88 -1.46
C PHE A 56 9.50 -7.93 -1.00
N LYS A 57 10.57 -8.17 -1.77
CA LYS A 57 11.67 -9.08 -1.39
C LYS A 57 12.38 -8.65 -0.11
N GLN A 58 12.47 -7.35 0.14
CA GLN A 58 13.00 -6.78 1.38
C GLN A 58 12.01 -6.86 2.55
N LYS A 59 10.85 -7.51 2.38
CA LYS A 59 9.79 -7.64 3.39
C LYS A 59 9.26 -6.30 3.90
N LYS A 60 9.27 -5.26 3.05
CA LYS A 60 8.67 -3.97 3.38
C LYS A 60 7.17 -4.03 3.13
N ASN A 61 6.39 -3.47 4.05
CA ASN A 61 4.96 -3.23 3.83
C ASN A 61 4.76 -2.28 2.65
N ILE A 62 3.77 -2.56 1.82
CA ILE A 62 3.52 -1.86 0.56
C ILE A 62 2.14 -1.24 0.57
N VAL A 63 2.07 0.04 0.23
CA VAL A 63 0.83 0.72 -0.19
C VAL A 63 1.00 1.13 -1.64
N ALA A 64 0.08 0.77 -2.52
CA ALA A 64 0.18 1.04 -3.94
C ALA A 64 -1.04 1.82 -4.44
N VAL A 65 -0.83 3.07 -4.84
CA VAL A 65 -1.86 3.93 -5.45
C VAL A 65 -1.69 3.86 -6.97
N LEU A 66 -2.05 2.72 -7.55
CA LEU A 66 -1.88 2.37 -8.96
C LEU A 66 -2.69 1.10 -9.30
N PRO A 67 -2.84 0.71 -10.58
CA PRO A 67 -3.62 -0.46 -10.95
C PRO A 67 -3.15 -1.73 -10.24
N MET A 68 -4.04 -2.35 -9.46
CA MET A 68 -3.75 -3.55 -8.65
C MET A 68 -3.09 -4.68 -9.45
N GLY A 69 -3.45 -4.81 -10.74
CA GLY A 69 -2.86 -5.78 -11.67
C GLY A 69 -1.33 -5.69 -11.79
N VAL A 70 -0.75 -4.49 -11.67
CA VAL A 70 0.72 -4.29 -11.67
C VAL A 70 1.31 -4.83 -10.38
N VAL A 71 0.66 -4.57 -9.25
CA VAL A 71 1.11 -4.96 -7.91
C VAL A 71 1.11 -6.48 -7.78
N VAL A 72 0.00 -7.15 -8.10
CA VAL A 72 -0.13 -8.61 -7.93
C VAL A 72 0.83 -9.40 -8.83
N ARG A 73 1.23 -8.85 -9.98
CA ARG A 73 2.25 -9.45 -10.85
C ARG A 73 3.67 -9.20 -10.34
N ALA A 74 3.90 -8.09 -9.64
CA ALA A 74 5.22 -7.72 -9.13
C ALA A 74 5.59 -8.44 -7.82
N ILE A 75 4.60 -8.69 -6.95
CA ILE A 75 4.81 -9.38 -5.68
C ILE A 75 5.01 -10.89 -5.90
N GLU A 76 5.87 -11.50 -5.10
CA GLU A 76 6.22 -12.93 -5.19
C GLU A 76 5.98 -13.61 -3.83
N PRO A 77 4.72 -13.69 -3.35
CA PRO A 77 4.40 -14.21 -2.02
C PRO A 77 4.81 -15.67 -1.88
N LYS A 78 5.36 -16.03 -0.72
CA LYS A 78 5.83 -17.41 -0.45
C LYS A 78 5.32 -17.93 0.88
N LYS A 79 5.46 -17.16 1.95
CA LYS A 79 5.12 -17.58 3.31
C LYS A 79 4.33 -16.50 4.00
N LYS A 80 3.06 -16.80 4.25
CA LYS A 80 2.09 -15.98 4.99
C LYS A 80 2.58 -15.46 6.36
N THR A 81 3.58 -16.08 6.97
CA THR A 81 4.22 -15.65 8.24
C THR A 81 5.30 -14.61 8.09
N GLU A 82 5.83 -14.44 6.89
CA GLU A 82 6.99 -13.61 6.61
C GLU A 82 6.73 -12.57 5.51
N ASP A 83 5.74 -12.83 4.65
CA ASP A 83 5.36 -11.92 3.59
C ASP A 83 4.84 -10.60 4.21
N PRO A 84 5.12 -9.43 3.59
CA PRO A 84 4.67 -8.15 4.11
C PRO A 84 3.15 -7.96 3.92
N TRP A 85 2.62 -6.89 4.52
CA TRP A 85 1.30 -6.38 4.15
C TRP A 85 1.36 -5.70 2.79
N VAL A 86 0.35 -5.95 1.94
CA VAL A 86 0.19 -5.26 0.66
C VAL A 86 -1.22 -4.70 0.61
N VAL A 87 -1.33 -3.39 0.46
CA VAL A 87 -2.59 -2.64 0.31
C VAL A 87 -2.56 -1.90 -1.02
N CYS A 88 -3.62 -2.03 -1.81
CA CYS A 88 -3.82 -1.25 -3.03
C CYS A 88 -4.89 -0.18 -2.79
N ILE A 89 -4.71 0.96 -3.42
CA ILE A 89 -5.66 2.08 -3.43
C ILE A 89 -5.93 2.42 -4.88
N ASP A 90 -7.19 2.62 -5.25
CA ASP A 90 -7.50 3.11 -6.60
C ASP A 90 -6.99 4.54 -6.82
N GLU A 91 -6.84 4.94 -8.07
CA GLU A 91 -6.24 6.23 -8.43
C GLU A 91 -6.99 7.44 -7.87
N ASN A 92 -8.30 7.31 -7.61
CA ASN A 92 -9.12 8.38 -7.04
C ASN A 92 -9.16 8.34 -5.50
N GLY A 93 -8.48 7.37 -4.86
CA GLY A 93 -8.44 7.24 -3.41
C GLY A 93 -9.81 6.95 -2.79
N LYS A 94 -10.69 6.23 -3.48
CA LYS A 94 -12.03 5.87 -3.01
C LYS A 94 -12.05 4.55 -2.24
N TRP A 95 -11.18 3.61 -2.62
CA TRP A 95 -11.16 2.24 -2.16
C TRP A 95 -9.77 1.86 -1.66
N VAL A 96 -9.70 1.33 -0.44
CA VAL A 96 -8.45 0.82 0.15
C VAL A 96 -8.60 -0.69 0.33
N ILE A 97 -7.84 -1.46 -0.44
CA ILE A 97 -8.04 -2.90 -0.58
C ILE A 97 -6.81 -3.64 -0.06
N PRO A 98 -6.91 -4.39 1.06
CA PRO A 98 -5.83 -5.29 1.47
C PRO A 98 -5.73 -6.46 0.50
N VAL A 99 -4.58 -6.58 -0.17
CA VAL A 99 -4.31 -7.60 -1.19
C VAL A 99 -3.58 -8.81 -0.62
N LEU A 100 -2.69 -8.60 0.36
CA LEU A 100 -1.93 -9.67 0.99
C LEU A 100 -1.90 -9.51 2.51
N ASN A 101 -2.02 -10.64 3.22
CA ASN A 101 -1.96 -10.73 4.69
C ASN A 101 -3.08 -10.01 5.48
N GLY A 102 -4.31 -10.01 4.95
CA GLY A 102 -5.51 -9.39 5.54
C GLY A 102 -5.69 -9.61 7.06
N HIS A 103 -6.11 -10.82 7.46
CA HIS A 103 -6.26 -11.23 8.88
C HIS A 103 -4.97 -11.14 9.74
N ARG A 104 -3.80 -10.81 9.16
CA ARG A 104 -2.54 -10.62 9.92
C ARG A 104 -2.17 -9.16 10.12
N GLY A 105 -3.12 -8.26 9.93
CA GLY A 105 -2.93 -6.83 10.15
C GLY A 105 -3.23 -5.99 8.91
N ALA A 106 -3.12 -6.53 7.70
CA ALA A 106 -3.38 -5.72 6.50
C ALA A 106 -4.82 -5.20 6.42
N ASN A 107 -5.80 -5.91 6.99
CA ASN A 107 -7.18 -5.41 7.11
C ASN A 107 -7.25 -4.16 8.00
N LYS A 108 -6.73 -4.23 9.23
CA LYS A 108 -6.68 -3.10 10.17
C LYS A 108 -5.89 -1.94 9.58
N PHE A 109 -4.80 -2.25 8.87
CA PHE A 109 -3.98 -1.26 8.18
C PHE A 109 -4.74 -0.56 7.03
N ALA A 110 -5.53 -1.31 6.26
CA ALA A 110 -6.39 -0.75 5.22
C ALA A 110 -7.50 0.14 5.81
N GLU A 111 -8.13 -0.28 6.91
CA GLU A 111 -9.13 0.51 7.63
C GLU A 111 -8.54 1.83 8.17
N LEU A 112 -7.35 1.79 8.76
CA LEU A 112 -6.61 2.96 9.24
C LEU A 112 -6.33 3.94 8.10
N ILE A 113 -5.79 3.46 6.98
CA ILE A 113 -5.53 4.31 5.82
C ILE A 113 -6.83 4.90 5.29
N ALA A 114 -7.88 4.08 5.14
CA ALA A 114 -9.16 4.50 4.62
C ALA A 114 -9.78 5.64 5.46
N ALA A 115 -9.75 5.50 6.78
CA ALA A 115 -10.20 6.56 7.69
C ALA A 115 -9.41 7.86 7.48
N GLY A 116 -8.08 7.76 7.42
CA GLY A 116 -7.20 8.94 7.26
C GLY A 116 -7.31 9.64 5.90
N ILE A 117 -7.69 8.93 4.85
CA ILE A 117 -7.87 9.52 3.51
C ILE A 117 -9.33 9.81 3.13
N SER A 118 -10.29 9.48 4.00
CA SER A 118 -11.74 9.59 3.73
C SER A 118 -12.22 8.65 2.61
N ALA A 119 -11.67 7.44 2.59
CA ALA A 119 -11.99 6.36 1.66
C ALA A 119 -12.76 5.23 2.35
N GLN A 120 -13.14 4.21 1.59
CA GLN A 120 -13.73 2.99 2.11
C GLN A 120 -12.76 1.81 2.01
N ALA A 121 -12.54 1.11 3.12
CA ALA A 121 -11.81 -0.15 3.12
C ALA A 121 -12.68 -1.26 2.52
N VAL A 122 -12.12 -2.05 1.59
CA VAL A 122 -12.82 -3.17 0.94
C VAL A 122 -12.25 -4.48 1.47
N ILE A 123 -12.78 -4.92 2.61
CA ILE A 123 -12.33 -6.14 3.29
C ILE A 123 -13.08 -7.35 2.72
N THR A 124 -12.37 -8.22 2.01
CA THR A 124 -12.92 -9.46 1.43
C THR A 124 -12.53 -10.72 2.20
N THR A 125 -11.59 -10.61 3.15
CA THR A 125 -11.12 -11.75 3.94
C THR A 125 -12.02 -12.00 5.14
N PHE A 126 -12.19 -13.28 5.50
CA PHE A 126 -12.93 -13.66 6.69
C PHE A 126 -12.20 -13.20 7.96
N LYS A 127 -12.92 -12.62 8.92
CA LYS A 127 -12.47 -12.58 10.32
C LYS A 127 -12.42 -14.02 10.81
N MET A 128 -11.31 -14.45 11.42
CA MET A 128 -11.31 -15.78 12.06
C MET A 128 -12.37 -15.77 13.17
N MET A 129 -13.28 -16.74 13.17
CA MET A 129 -14.42 -16.82 14.10
C MET A 129 -14.06 -17.04 15.58
N ASN A 130 -12.79 -16.88 16.00
CA ASN A 130 -12.32 -17.20 17.35
C ASN A 130 -11.46 -16.10 18.01
N GLU A 131 -11.62 -14.83 17.64
CA GLU A 131 -11.25 -13.73 18.54
C GLU A 131 -12.51 -13.36 19.33
N ARG A 132 -12.83 -14.17 20.35
CA ARG A 132 -13.81 -13.78 21.36
C ARG A 132 -13.17 -12.69 22.21
N GLU A 133 -13.88 -11.57 22.28
CA GLU A 133 -13.73 -10.50 23.27
C GLU A 133 -13.70 -11.04 24.71
#